data_AF-A0A932LWZ2-F1
#
_entry.id   AF-A0A932LWZ2-F1
#
_cell.length_a   1.000
_cell.length_b   1.000
_cell.length_c   1.000
_cell.angle_alpha   90.00
_cell.angle_beta   90.00
_cell.angle_gamma   90.00
#
_symmetry.space_group_name_H-M   'P 1'
#
loop_
_entity.id
_entity.type
_entity.pdbx_description
1 polymer ?
#
loop_
_entity_poly.entity_id
_entity_poly.type
_entity_poly.pdbx_seq_one_letter_code
_entity_poly.pdbx_strand_id
1 'polypeptide(L)'
;MGDLSPHFSKAELACHCCGTLKIDWRLVDALEELRRLVGKPLVIHDGYRCDHHNQEVGGVTDSEHTRGLAADINIPGLSLQQMYDLALGVSAFAEGGIGAYDHGFLHVDVRNHCTRWARVKGQYVGIQHLVEEPTLLAKAKAEDAFRSG
;
A
#
# COMPACT_ATOMS: atom_id res chain seq x y z
N MET A 1 20.09 -0.99 10.82
CA MET A 1 20.10 -0.35 9.48
C MET A 1 19.73 -1.42 8.47
N GLY A 2 18.88 -1.09 7.51
CA GLY A 2 18.33 -2.04 6.56
C GLY A 2 19.33 -2.43 5.45
N ASP A 3 19.18 -3.65 4.93
CA ASP A 3 19.98 -4.22 3.83
C ASP A 3 19.25 -4.19 2.47
N LEU A 4 18.07 -3.53 2.41
CA LEU A 4 17.40 -3.09 1.17
C LEU A 4 17.40 -1.57 1.02
N SER A 5 17.14 -0.85 2.11
CA SER A 5 17.19 0.61 2.19
C SER A 5 17.73 1.03 3.56
N PRO A 6 17.95 2.32 3.86
CA PRO A 6 18.35 2.77 5.19
C PRO A 6 17.48 2.21 6.32
N HIS A 7 16.16 2.08 6.10
CA HIS A 7 15.20 1.67 7.12
C HIS A 7 14.57 0.28 6.94
N PHE A 8 14.65 -0.33 5.76
CA PHE A 8 14.01 -1.62 5.48
C PHE A 8 15.02 -2.72 5.16
N SER A 9 14.77 -3.90 5.72
CA SER A 9 15.55 -5.10 5.49
C SER A 9 14.85 -6.10 4.57
N LYS A 10 15.64 -7.01 3.98
CA LYS A 10 15.14 -8.15 3.20
C LYS A 10 14.20 -9.02 4.01
N ALA A 11 14.49 -9.22 5.30
CA ALA A 11 13.70 -10.08 6.16
C ALA A 11 12.26 -9.55 6.34
N GLU A 12 12.09 -8.23 6.46
CA GLU A 12 10.77 -7.60 6.61
C GLU A 12 9.90 -7.70 5.35
N LEU A 13 10.54 -7.79 4.17
CA LEU A 13 9.83 -7.85 2.87
C LEU A 13 9.81 -9.25 2.25
N ALA A 14 10.50 -10.22 2.84
CA ALA A 14 10.52 -11.60 2.38
C ALA A 14 9.24 -12.34 2.78
N CYS A 15 8.91 -13.40 2.04
CA CYS A 15 7.78 -14.25 2.38
C CYS A 15 7.99 -14.92 3.73
N HIS A 16 7.05 -14.70 4.66
CA HIS A 16 7.09 -15.27 6.00
C HIS A 16 7.06 -16.81 6.05
N CYS A 17 6.49 -17.45 5.04
CA CYS A 17 6.43 -18.91 4.93
C CYS A 17 7.81 -19.54 4.62
N CYS A 18 8.56 -18.98 3.65
CA CYS A 18 9.73 -19.64 3.07
C CYS A 18 11.01 -18.79 3.00
N GLY A 19 10.95 -17.52 3.39
CA GLY A 19 12.07 -16.58 3.34
C GLY A 19 12.45 -16.10 1.93
N THR A 20 11.74 -16.53 0.88
CA THR A 20 11.98 -16.05 -0.49
C THR A 20 11.68 -14.56 -0.58
N LEU A 21 12.55 -13.81 -1.26
CA LEU A 21 12.33 -12.41 -1.59
C LEU A 21 12.27 -12.24 -3.10
N LYS A 22 11.13 -11.77 -3.60
CA LYS A 22 10.96 -11.24 -4.95
C LYS A 22 10.26 -9.89 -4.81
N ILE A 23 10.99 -8.81 -5.05
CA ILE A 23 10.50 -7.45 -4.79
C ILE A 23 10.89 -6.52 -5.94
N ASP A 24 9.99 -5.61 -6.29
CA ASP A 24 10.25 -4.50 -7.20
C ASP A 24 10.90 -3.35 -6.44
N TRP A 25 11.99 -2.81 -6.97
CA TRP A 25 12.73 -1.72 -6.30
C TRP A 25 11.90 -0.44 -6.16
N ARG A 26 10.92 -0.19 -7.04
CA ARG A 26 10.00 0.94 -6.91
C ARG A 26 9.20 0.89 -5.62
N LEU A 27 8.85 -0.32 -5.15
CA LEU A 27 8.18 -0.49 -3.86
C LEU A 27 9.12 -0.14 -2.71
N VAL A 28 10.37 -0.60 -2.75
CA VAL A 28 11.38 -0.29 -1.71
C VAL A 28 11.62 1.21 -1.61
N ASP A 29 11.77 1.90 -2.75
CA ASP A 29 11.95 3.34 -2.82
C ASP A 29 10.73 4.10 -2.28
N ALA A 30 9.52 3.66 -2.63
CA ALA A 30 8.27 4.26 -2.17
C ALA A 30 8.06 4.08 -0.65
N LEU A 31 8.38 2.90 -0.11
CA LEU A 31 8.35 2.65 1.33
C LEU A 31 9.37 3.52 2.07
N GLU A 32 10.58 3.66 1.54
CA GLU A 32 11.62 4.53 2.09
C GLU A 32 11.22 6.01 2.06
N GLU A 33 10.59 6.46 0.97
CA GLU A 33 10.02 7.80 0.88
C GLU A 33 8.94 8.02 1.94
N LEU A 34 7.97 7.12 2.05
CA LEU A 34 6.93 7.17 3.08
C LEU A 34 7.55 7.23 4.49
N ARG A 35 8.52 6.35 4.77
CA ARG A 35 9.21 6.28 6.06
C ARG A 35 9.90 7.60 6.43
N ARG A 36 10.50 8.28 5.45
CA ARG A 36 11.12 9.60 5.63
C ARG A 36 10.08 10.70 5.85
N LEU A 37 9.00 10.71 5.06
CA LEU A 37 7.90 11.68 5.19
C LEU A 37 7.22 11.59 6.56
N VAL A 38 6.97 10.38 7.05
CA VAL A 38 6.32 10.12 8.34
C VAL A 38 7.25 10.45 9.50
N GLY A 39 8.56 10.22 9.35
CA GLY A 39 9.55 10.36 10.43
C GLY A 39 9.45 9.31 11.54
N LYS A 40 8.46 8.40 11.51
CA LYS A 40 8.26 7.31 12.47
C LYS A 40 8.43 5.92 11.84
N PRO A 41 8.77 4.87 12.61
CA PRO A 41 8.85 3.50 12.10
C PRO A 41 7.60 3.08 11.33
N LEU A 42 7.81 2.46 10.17
CA LEU A 42 6.78 1.82 9.38
C LEU A 42 6.89 0.31 9.61
N VAL A 43 5.84 -0.30 10.16
CA VAL A 43 5.79 -1.76 10.39
C VAL A 43 5.30 -2.42 9.10
N ILE A 44 6.09 -3.36 8.59
CA ILE A 44 5.69 -4.22 7.48
C ILE A 44 5.02 -5.48 8.06
N HIS A 45 3.75 -5.69 7.75
CA HIS A 45 3.00 -6.89 8.10
C HIS A 45 3.20 -8.02 7.10
N ASP A 46 3.29 -7.70 5.82
CA ASP A 46 3.63 -8.65 4.76
C ASP A 46 4.24 -7.91 3.57
N GLY A 47 5.33 -8.43 3.04
CA GLY A 47 5.91 -8.01 1.76
C GLY A 47 5.56 -8.99 0.65
N TYR A 48 6.57 -9.63 0.05
CA TYR A 48 6.36 -10.68 -0.93
C TYR A 48 5.63 -11.89 -0.30
N ARG A 49 4.69 -12.50 -1.04
CA ARG A 49 4.11 -13.81 -0.69
C ARG A 49 4.36 -14.79 -1.82
N CYS A 50 4.87 -15.99 -1.51
CA CYS A 50 4.85 -17.08 -2.49
C CYS A 50 3.40 -17.54 -2.72
N ASP A 51 3.13 -18.23 -3.84
CA ASP A 51 1.77 -18.65 -4.18
C ASP A 51 1.13 -19.54 -3.11
N HIS A 52 1.93 -20.39 -2.48
CA HIS A 52 1.50 -21.24 -1.37
C HIS A 52 1.03 -20.41 -0.17
N HIS A 53 1.88 -19.51 0.33
CA HIS A 53 1.53 -18.62 1.45
C HIS A 53 0.32 -17.74 1.10
N ASN A 54 0.24 -17.22 -0.12
CA ASN A 54 -0.89 -16.41 -0.57
C ASN A 54 -2.20 -17.20 -0.54
N GLN A 55 -2.21 -18.48 -0.93
CA GLN A 55 -3.39 -19.34 -0.82
C GLN A 55 -3.77 -19.63 0.63
N GLU A 56 -2.80 -19.91 1.51
CA GLU A 56 -3.03 -20.21 2.93
C GLU A 56 -3.73 -19.05 3.66
N VAL A 57 -3.36 -17.81 3.35
CA VAL A 57 -3.98 -16.61 3.95
C VAL A 57 -5.28 -16.17 3.25
N GLY A 58 -5.77 -16.97 2.29
CA GLY A 58 -6.97 -16.64 1.51
C GLY A 58 -6.79 -15.41 0.60
N GLY A 59 -5.57 -15.20 0.10
CA GLY A 59 -5.23 -14.18 -0.87
C GLY A 59 -5.85 -14.44 -2.24
N VAL A 60 -6.02 -13.38 -3.02
CA VAL A 60 -6.54 -13.46 -4.40
C VAL A 60 -5.45 -13.96 -5.36
N THR A 61 -5.84 -14.63 -6.45
CA THR A 61 -4.90 -15.19 -7.44
C THR A 61 -3.97 -14.14 -8.04
N ASP A 62 -4.51 -12.96 -8.37
CA ASP A 62 -3.76 -11.83 -8.95
C ASP A 62 -3.26 -10.85 -7.88
N SER A 63 -2.81 -11.36 -6.73
CA SER A 63 -2.30 -10.52 -5.66
C SER A 63 -0.99 -9.83 -6.06
N GLU A 64 -0.89 -8.53 -5.82
CA GLU A 64 0.36 -7.80 -6.04
C GLU A 64 1.51 -8.25 -5.11
N HIS A 65 1.20 -8.91 -3.99
CA HIS A 65 2.21 -9.53 -3.13
C HIS A 65 2.93 -10.69 -3.81
N THR A 66 2.24 -11.51 -4.64
CA THR A 66 2.88 -12.62 -5.37
C THR A 66 3.71 -12.15 -6.56
N ARG A 67 3.53 -10.88 -6.95
CA ARG A 67 4.32 -10.21 -7.97
C ARG A 67 5.51 -9.43 -7.38
N GLY A 68 5.55 -9.24 -6.06
CA GLY A 68 6.58 -8.45 -5.39
C GLY A 68 6.35 -6.94 -5.49
N LEU A 69 5.10 -6.53 -5.71
CA LEU A 69 4.72 -5.14 -5.96
C LEU A 69 4.03 -4.48 -4.77
N ALA A 70 3.68 -5.24 -3.73
CA ALA A 70 2.89 -4.78 -2.60
C ALA A 70 3.57 -4.99 -1.24
N ALA A 71 3.15 -4.17 -0.28
CA ALA A 71 3.37 -4.38 1.14
C ALA A 71 2.11 -4.02 1.94
N ASP A 72 1.82 -4.82 2.96
CA ASP A 72 0.84 -4.51 4.00
C ASP A 72 1.58 -3.78 5.13
N ILE A 73 1.15 -2.58 5.47
CA ILE A 73 1.88 -1.63 6.33
C ILE A 73 1.02 -1.05 7.45
N ASN A 74 1.67 -0.72 8.56
CA ASN A 74 1.08 0.01 9.68
C ASN A 74 2.07 1.06 10.22
N ILE A 75 1.57 2.24 10.58
CA ILE A 75 2.33 3.30 11.24
C ILE A 75 1.78 3.47 12.65
N PRO A 76 2.46 2.94 13.69
CA PRO A 76 1.97 3.00 15.06
C PRO A 76 1.63 4.43 15.51
N GLY A 77 0.43 4.58 16.06
CA GLY A 77 -0.09 5.86 16.55
C GLY A 77 -0.70 6.76 15.50
N LEU A 78 -0.89 6.30 14.26
CA LEU A 78 -1.70 6.97 13.23
C LEU A 78 -3.01 6.22 12.98
N SER A 79 -4.07 6.96 12.66
CA SER A 79 -5.33 6.38 12.19
C SER A 79 -5.21 5.89 10.75
N LEU A 80 -6.15 5.03 10.31
CA LEU A 80 -6.25 4.62 8.90
C LEU A 80 -6.30 5.83 7.95
N GLN A 81 -7.06 6.87 8.29
CA GLN A 81 -7.12 8.11 7.51
C GLN A 81 -5.76 8.78 7.39
N GLN A 82 -5.04 8.95 8.50
CA GLN A 82 -3.72 9.60 8.50
C GLN A 82 -2.70 8.80 7.69
N MET A 83 -2.73 7.47 7.81
CA MET A 83 -1.86 6.61 6.99
C MET A 83 -2.22 6.72 5.51
N TYR A 84 -3.51 6.81 5.19
CA TYR A 84 -4.01 6.94 3.82
C TYR A 84 -3.55 8.24 3.17
N ASP A 85 -3.72 9.36 3.86
CA ASP A 85 -3.29 10.68 3.40
C ASP A 85 -1.77 10.74 3.17
N LEU A 86 -0.98 10.10 4.05
CA LEU A 86 0.48 10.01 3.89
C LEU A 86 0.88 9.13 2.70
N ALA A 87 0.19 8.00 2.49
CA ALA A 87 0.43 7.13 1.35
C ALA A 87 0.10 7.83 0.03
N LEU A 88 -0.96 8.66 -0.02
CA LEU A 88 -1.27 9.51 -1.16
C LEU A 88 -0.18 10.56 -1.45
N GLY A 89 0.61 10.94 -0.45
CA GLY A 89 1.76 11.83 -0.61
C GLY A 89 2.95 11.20 -1.35
N VAL A 90 2.94 9.88 -1.56
CA VAL A 90 3.99 9.15 -2.29
C VAL A 90 3.45 8.78 -3.68
N SER A 91 4.02 9.38 -4.74
CA SER A 91 3.52 9.25 -6.12
C SER A 91 3.34 7.79 -6.56
N ALA A 92 4.27 6.91 -6.21
CA ALA A 92 4.19 5.49 -6.57
C ALA A 92 2.95 4.78 -6.00
N PHE A 93 2.51 5.14 -4.79
CA PHE A 93 1.29 4.61 -4.18
C PHE A 93 0.04 5.36 -4.66
N ALA A 94 0.16 6.68 -4.86
CA ALA A 94 -0.92 7.49 -5.40
C ALA A 94 -1.35 7.00 -6.81
N GLU A 95 -0.37 6.66 -7.66
CA GLU A 95 -0.59 6.14 -9.00
C GLU A 95 -0.82 4.62 -9.03
N GLY A 96 -0.42 3.91 -7.97
CA GLY A 96 -0.61 2.47 -7.78
C GLY A 96 -1.86 2.13 -6.96
N GLY A 97 -1.76 1.07 -6.16
CA GLY A 97 -2.87 0.58 -5.33
C GLY A 97 -2.75 0.99 -3.86
N ILE A 98 -3.87 1.39 -3.26
CA ILE A 98 -4.01 1.56 -1.81
C ILE A 98 -5.29 0.89 -1.33
N GLY A 99 -5.17 -0.04 -0.39
CA GLY A 99 -6.28 -0.75 0.23
C GLY A 99 -6.33 -0.49 1.73
N ALA A 100 -7.50 -0.17 2.29
CA ALA A 100 -7.68 -0.03 3.74
C ALA A 100 -8.31 -1.29 4.35
N TYR A 101 -7.83 -1.73 5.51
CA TYR A 101 -8.34 -2.93 6.18
C TYR A 101 -8.85 -2.58 7.57
N ASP A 102 -10.03 -3.08 7.93
CA ASP A 102 -10.69 -2.82 9.22
C ASP A 102 -9.93 -3.38 10.43
N HIS A 103 -8.85 -4.13 10.19
CA HIS A 103 -7.86 -4.57 11.16
C HIS A 103 -6.78 -3.52 11.46
N GLY A 104 -6.85 -2.33 10.85
CA GLY A 104 -6.00 -1.18 11.18
C GLY A 104 -4.67 -1.11 10.41
N PHE A 105 -4.58 -1.69 9.22
CA PHE A 105 -3.42 -1.59 8.34
C PHE A 105 -3.83 -1.15 6.92
N LEU A 106 -2.84 -0.70 6.14
CA LEU A 106 -3.00 -0.41 4.72
C LEU A 106 -2.25 -1.42 3.86
N HIS A 107 -2.86 -1.86 2.78
CA HIS A 107 -2.14 -2.40 1.63
C HIS A 107 -1.65 -1.22 0.79
N VAL A 108 -0.39 -1.22 0.38
CA VAL A 108 0.16 -0.31 -0.64
C VAL A 108 0.87 -1.09 -1.72
N ASP A 109 0.73 -0.69 -2.98
CA ASP A 109 1.46 -1.29 -4.09
C ASP A 109 1.77 -0.33 -5.22
N VAL A 110 2.73 -0.72 -6.06
CA VAL A 110 3.26 0.08 -7.18
C VAL A 110 2.83 -0.44 -8.55
N ARG A 111 1.62 -1.04 -8.64
CA ARG A 111 1.06 -1.49 -9.92
C ARG A 111 0.87 -0.30 -10.88
N ASN A 112 0.80 -0.58 -12.18
CA ASN A 112 0.77 0.47 -13.21
C ASN A 112 -0.63 1.10 -13.45
N HIS A 113 -1.51 1.07 -12.46
CA HIS A 113 -2.84 1.70 -12.54
C HIS A 113 -3.40 1.97 -11.15
N CYS A 114 -4.08 3.11 -11.02
CA CYS A 114 -4.62 3.57 -9.75
C CYS A 114 -5.79 2.67 -9.30
N THR A 115 -5.70 2.11 -8.10
CA THR A 115 -6.78 1.31 -7.49
C THR A 115 -6.97 1.65 -6.02
N ARG A 116 -8.23 1.73 -5.58
CA ARG A 116 -8.61 2.04 -4.19
C ARG A 116 -9.71 1.12 -3.72
N TRP A 117 -9.52 0.48 -2.56
CA TRP A 117 -10.52 -0.41 -1.97
C TRP A 117 -10.44 -0.40 -0.45
N ALA A 118 -11.46 -0.95 0.19
CA ALA A 118 -11.41 -1.33 1.58
C ALA A 118 -11.80 -2.80 1.75
N ARG A 119 -11.33 -3.44 2.82
CA ARG A 119 -11.79 -4.76 3.24
C ARG A 119 -12.37 -4.66 4.64
N VAL A 120 -13.67 -4.93 4.76
CA VAL A 120 -14.43 -4.83 6.01
C VAL A 120 -15.12 -6.17 6.26
N LYS A 121 -14.87 -6.77 7.42
CA LYS A 121 -15.41 -8.08 7.83
C LYS A 121 -15.21 -9.15 6.75
N GLY A 122 -14.04 -9.13 6.12
CA GLY A 122 -13.65 -10.06 5.05
C GLY A 122 -14.17 -9.71 3.64
N GLN A 123 -15.04 -8.71 3.49
CA GLN A 123 -15.63 -8.32 2.22
C GLN A 123 -14.90 -7.11 1.60
N TYR A 124 -14.66 -7.15 0.29
CA TYR A 124 -14.16 -6.01 -0.45
C TYR A 124 -15.29 -5.00 -0.70
N VAL A 125 -15.05 -3.75 -0.33
CA VAL A 125 -15.96 -2.62 -0.46
C VAL A 125 -15.20 -1.40 -0.98
N GLY A 126 -15.92 -0.33 -1.28
CA GLY A 126 -15.28 0.94 -1.65
C GLY A 126 -14.48 1.53 -0.50
N ILE A 127 -13.34 2.15 -0.80
CA ILE A 127 -12.39 2.68 0.20
C ILE A 127 -13.04 3.66 1.20
N GLN A 128 -14.11 4.34 0.76
CA GLN A 128 -14.92 5.27 1.57
C GLN A 128 -15.55 4.68 2.83
N HIS A 129 -15.54 3.35 2.98
CA HIS A 129 -16.03 2.69 4.20
C HIS A 129 -15.06 2.81 5.37
N LEU A 130 -13.78 3.08 5.11
CA LEU A 130 -12.75 3.15 6.15
C LEU A 130 -11.98 4.48 6.16
N VAL A 131 -11.89 5.17 5.03
CA VAL A 131 -11.21 6.47 4.91
C VAL A 131 -11.95 7.38 3.94
N GLU A 132 -11.81 8.69 4.11
CA GLU A 132 -12.32 9.71 3.21
C GLU A 132 -11.26 10.03 2.14
N GLU A 133 -11.65 9.96 0.86
CA GLU A 133 -10.80 10.44 -0.22
C GLU A 133 -10.70 11.97 -0.19
N PRO A 134 -9.50 12.57 -0.26
CA PRO A 134 -9.38 14.00 -0.42
C PRO A 134 -10.17 14.48 -1.64
N THR A 135 -11.11 15.38 -1.42
CA THR A 135 -11.99 15.97 -2.46
C THR A 135 -11.25 16.76 -3.54
N LEU A 136 -9.91 16.85 -3.48
CA LEU A 136 -9.08 17.59 -4.43
C LEU A 136 -9.05 16.98 -5.84
N LEU A 137 -9.30 15.67 -6.01
CA LEU A 137 -9.46 15.05 -7.33
C LEU A 137 -10.81 15.35 -8.00
N ALA A 138 -11.82 15.80 -7.25
CA ALA A 138 -13.09 16.24 -7.81
C ALA A 138 -13.01 17.64 -8.45
N LYS A 139 -12.06 18.48 -8.04
CA LYS A 139 -11.85 19.81 -8.62
C LYS A 139 -11.05 19.77 -9.91
N ALA A 140 -10.04 18.91 -10.03
CA ALA A 140 -9.26 18.79 -11.27
C ALA A 140 -10.12 18.37 -12.48
N LYS A 141 -11.08 17.45 -12.29
CA LYS A 141 -12.01 17.05 -13.37
C LYS A 141 -13.09 18.11 -13.67
N ALA A 142 -13.43 18.97 -12.72
CA ALA A 142 -14.38 20.06 -12.92
C ALA A 142 -13.74 21.29 -13.60
N GLU A 143 -12.46 21.56 -13.32
CA GLU A 143 -11.73 22.69 -13.89
C GLU A 143 -11.29 22.44 -15.35
N ASP A 144 -10.97 21.20 -15.72
CA ASP A 144 -10.67 20.85 -17.12
C ASP A 144 -11.94 20.82 -18.00
N ALA A 145 -13.09 20.44 -17.44
CA ALA A 145 -14.37 20.48 -18.14
C ALA A 145 -14.88 21.91 -18.40
N PHE A 146 -14.48 22.88 -17.56
CA PHE A 146 -14.85 24.28 -17.71
C PHE A 146 -13.95 25.05 -18.70
N ARG A 147 -12.71 24.60 -18.92
CA ARG A 147 -11.76 25.23 -19.87
C ARG A 147 -11.86 24.70 -21.30
N SER A 148 -12.63 23.63 -21.49
CA SER A 148 -12.80 22.95 -22.79
C SER A 148 -14.18 23.20 -23.42
N GLY A 149 -14.99 24.10 -22.83
CA GLY A 149 -16.33 24.47 -23.29
C GLY A 149 -16.42 25.92 -23.75
#